data_AF-A0A381PSU1-F1
#
_entry.id   AF-A0A381PSU1-F1
#
_cell.length_a   1.000
_cell.length_b   1.000
_cell.length_c   1.000
_cell.angle_alpha   90.00
_cell.angle_beta   90.00
_cell.angle_gamma   90.00
#
_symmetry.space_group_name_H-M   'P 1'
#
loop_
_entity.id
_entity.type
_entity.pdbx_description
1 polymer ?
#
loop_
_entity_poly.entity_id
_entity_poly.type
_entity_poly.pdbx_seq_one_letter_code
_entity_poly.pdbx_strand_id
1 'polypeptide(L)'
;MTQTGQVRLLLVAAAMLVIPQAIGAEQSYSRGQNASPAFEGWEEDADGSRYFLFGYFNRNWEEELDVPVGPNNYFEPGEADQGQPTHFLPRRNRFVFRVPVPEHFSDVDELVWTLTTKGKEEKAYATLRLDYFVDNLVQASEQGALGAGTSDETMRANRAPELKVEGDTHRTVRVGETLTLVAWVNDDGIPKPGRRGGSFGRARNSGTFSTARPEWTPPRQITVGSSVGLRLSWYVYRGTGQVTFEPLQAKVWEDTRDGANSPWANRWVTPPLPPDGRWEVQVTFDIPGTYVLRCLASDGAVGAQEDRTVTVTY
;
A
#
# COMPACT_ATOMS: atom_id res chain seq x y z
N MET A 1 71.40 51.95 -19.14
CA MET A 1 72.34 50.81 -19.02
C MET A 1 71.71 49.77 -18.09
N THR A 2 71.36 48.60 -18.66
CA THR A 2 71.22 47.22 -18.11
C THR A 2 71.23 47.04 -16.58
N GLN A 3 70.31 46.32 -15.93
CA GLN A 3 69.99 44.86 -15.99
C GLN A 3 68.60 44.60 -15.36
N THR A 4 67.65 43.92 -16.02
CA THR A 4 67.33 42.46 -16.01
C THR A 4 66.85 41.85 -14.68
N GLY A 5 65.65 41.24 -14.73
CA GLY A 5 65.15 40.33 -13.69
C GLY A 5 63.67 39.95 -13.89
N GLN A 6 63.37 39.14 -14.90
CA GLN A 6 62.01 38.59 -15.12
C GLN A 6 61.67 37.57 -14.02
N VAL A 7 60.64 37.84 -13.23
CA VAL A 7 60.00 36.84 -12.36
C VAL A 7 58.90 36.17 -13.17
N ARG A 8 59.08 34.87 -13.46
CA ARG A 8 58.06 34.03 -14.10
C ARG A 8 56.94 33.72 -13.10
N LEU A 9 55.73 34.18 -13.40
CA LEU A 9 54.51 33.85 -12.67
C LEU A 9 54.04 32.45 -13.11
N LEU A 10 54.11 31.47 -12.19
CA LEU A 10 53.48 30.15 -12.36
C LEU A 10 52.00 30.27 -11.97
N LEU A 11 51.10 30.34 -12.96
CA LEU A 11 49.66 30.17 -12.76
C LEU A 11 49.36 28.67 -12.67
N VAL A 12 49.16 28.17 -11.45
CA VAL A 12 48.57 26.84 -11.21
C VAL A 12 47.07 26.97 -11.45
N ALA A 13 46.60 26.49 -12.61
CA ALA A 13 45.17 26.35 -12.89
C ALA A 13 44.63 25.13 -12.13
N ALA A 14 43.99 25.35 -10.98
CA ALA A 14 43.22 24.32 -10.30
C ALA A 14 41.92 24.07 -11.08
N ALA A 15 41.89 23.01 -11.88
CA ALA A 15 40.65 22.51 -12.47
C ALA A 15 39.81 21.87 -11.35
N MET A 16 38.86 22.63 -10.80
CA MET A 16 37.80 22.05 -9.97
C MET A 16 36.91 21.19 -10.86
N LEU A 17 37.11 19.87 -10.79
CA LEU A 17 36.17 18.89 -11.31
C LEU A 17 34.90 18.98 -10.47
N VAL A 18 33.89 19.71 -10.96
CA VAL A 18 32.54 19.63 -10.40
C VAL A 18 32.00 18.27 -10.79
N ILE A 19 32.11 17.29 -9.90
CA ILE A 19 31.35 16.05 -10.01
C ILE A 19 29.89 16.45 -9.76
N PRO A 20 28.98 16.37 -10.75
CA PRO A 20 27.57 16.54 -10.45
C PRO A 20 27.19 15.42 -9.47
N GLN A 21 26.95 15.79 -8.22
CA GLN A 21 26.22 14.95 -7.29
C GLN A 21 24.88 14.70 -7.96
N ALA A 22 24.67 13.50 -8.49
CA ALA A 22 23.33 13.08 -8.87
C ALA A 22 22.51 13.14 -7.58
N ILE A 23 21.72 14.22 -7.43
CA ILE A 23 20.60 14.23 -6.51
C ILE A 23 19.83 12.97 -6.88
N GLY A 24 19.81 11.99 -5.98
CA GLY A 24 19.15 10.71 -6.20
C GLY A 24 17.66 10.97 -6.43
N ALA A 25 17.28 11.20 -7.68
CA ALA A 25 15.93 10.94 -8.11
C ALA A 25 15.69 9.46 -7.83
N GLU A 26 14.73 9.15 -6.96
CA GLU A 26 14.26 7.78 -6.77
C GLU A 26 14.02 7.20 -8.17
N GLN A 27 14.82 6.19 -8.54
CA GLN A 27 14.65 5.55 -9.84
C GLN A 27 13.27 4.90 -9.82
N SER A 28 12.37 5.44 -10.65
CA SER A 28 11.03 4.88 -10.84
C SER A 28 11.17 3.63 -11.71
N TYR A 29 10.93 2.45 -11.14
CA TYR A 29 11.01 1.17 -11.85
C TYR A 29 9.60 0.64 -12.15
N SER A 30 9.32 0.35 -13.42
CA SER A 30 8.06 -0.33 -13.76
C SER A 30 8.05 -1.78 -13.26
N ARG A 31 9.20 -2.47 -13.36
CA ARG A 31 9.38 -3.91 -13.09
C ARG A 31 10.81 -4.23 -12.62
N GLY A 32 11.01 -5.45 -12.13
CA GLY A 32 12.30 -6.08 -11.85
C GLY A 32 12.86 -5.84 -10.46
N GLN A 33 12.18 -5.06 -9.61
CA GLN A 33 12.63 -4.73 -8.26
C GLN A 33 12.04 -5.65 -7.21
N ASN A 34 12.69 -5.72 -6.04
CA ASN A 34 12.22 -6.48 -4.89
C ASN A 34 11.15 -5.73 -4.10
N ALA A 35 10.34 -6.45 -3.32
CA ALA A 35 9.48 -5.91 -2.29
C ALA A 35 10.18 -5.92 -0.92
N SER A 36 9.80 -4.98 -0.04
CA SER A 36 10.23 -4.92 1.35
C SER A 36 9.01 -5.08 2.26
N PRO A 37 9.02 -6.00 3.24
CA PRO A 37 8.01 -6.03 4.29
C PRO A 37 8.19 -4.79 5.17
N ALA A 38 7.12 -4.41 5.86
CA ALA A 38 7.08 -3.27 6.77
C ALA A 38 6.30 -3.63 8.03
N PHE A 39 6.89 -3.32 9.19
CA PHE A 39 6.17 -3.28 10.44
C PHE A 39 5.54 -1.88 10.56
N GLU A 40 4.22 -1.84 10.65
CA GLU A 40 3.46 -0.58 10.69
C GLU A 40 3.23 -0.09 12.11
N GLY A 41 3.44 -0.95 13.11
CA GLY A 41 3.21 -0.68 14.52
C GLY A 41 2.34 -1.74 15.17
N TRP A 42 1.87 -1.47 16.38
CA TRP A 42 0.97 -2.36 17.11
C TRP A 42 -0.26 -1.61 17.61
N GLU A 43 -1.38 -2.33 17.70
CA GLU A 43 -2.67 -1.81 18.16
C GLU A 43 -3.21 -2.67 19.31
N GLU A 44 -4.21 -2.14 20.01
CA GLU A 44 -4.95 -2.83 21.06
C GLU A 44 -6.45 -2.64 20.81
N ASP A 45 -7.18 -3.75 20.67
CA ASP A 45 -8.64 -3.77 20.58
C ASP A 45 -9.25 -3.43 21.96
N ALA A 46 -10.53 -3.05 22.01
CA ALA A 46 -11.20 -2.62 23.24
C ALA A 46 -11.31 -3.71 24.33
N ASP A 47 -11.11 -4.98 23.97
CA ASP A 47 -11.07 -6.12 24.90
C ASP A 47 -9.66 -6.37 25.49
N GLY A 48 -8.68 -5.55 25.11
CA GLY A 48 -7.28 -5.67 25.52
C GLY A 48 -6.44 -6.62 24.64
N SER A 49 -7.03 -7.22 23.59
CA SER A 49 -6.29 -8.03 22.63
C SER A 49 -5.35 -7.14 21.81
N ARG A 50 -4.07 -7.52 21.71
CA ARG A 50 -3.06 -6.75 20.98
C ARG A 50 -2.67 -7.42 19.67
N TYR A 51 -2.38 -6.60 18.67
CA TYR A 51 -1.99 -7.06 17.34
C TYR A 51 -0.80 -6.29 16.78
N PHE A 52 0.10 -6.99 16.09
CA PHE A 52 1.12 -6.38 15.23
C PHE A 52 0.54 -6.12 13.85
N LEU A 53 0.76 -4.91 13.34
CA LEU A 53 0.31 -4.48 12.02
C LEU A 53 1.45 -4.57 11.02
N PHE A 54 1.17 -5.16 9.86
CA PHE A 54 2.15 -5.32 8.80
C PHE A 54 1.63 -4.82 7.47
N GLY A 55 2.54 -4.28 6.68
CA GLY A 55 2.34 -3.93 5.28
C GLY A 55 3.62 -4.18 4.50
N TYR A 56 3.71 -3.65 3.30
CA TYR A 56 4.90 -3.80 2.49
C TYR A 56 5.03 -2.67 1.47
N PHE A 57 6.19 -2.59 0.85
CA PHE A 57 6.45 -1.76 -0.31
C PHE A 57 7.00 -2.61 -1.44
N ASN A 58 6.18 -2.83 -2.47
CA ASN A 58 6.64 -3.36 -3.75
C ASN A 58 7.19 -2.19 -4.58
N ARG A 59 8.49 -2.22 -4.88
CA ARG A 59 9.18 -1.10 -5.54
C ARG A 59 8.73 -0.87 -6.98
N ASN A 60 8.01 -1.81 -7.57
CA ASN A 60 7.55 -1.76 -8.95
C ASN A 60 6.24 -0.96 -9.08
N TRP A 61 6.04 -0.33 -10.24
CA TRP A 61 4.78 0.35 -10.58
C TRP A 61 3.77 -0.53 -11.33
N GLU A 62 4.24 -1.58 -12.00
CA GLU A 62 3.39 -2.50 -12.77
C GLU A 62 3.51 -3.94 -12.31
N GLU A 63 4.70 -4.39 -11.90
CA GLU A 63 4.92 -5.80 -11.55
C GLU A 63 4.35 -6.12 -10.17
N GLU A 64 3.37 -7.01 -10.16
CA GLU A 64 2.96 -7.81 -9.00
C GLU A 64 3.94 -8.95 -8.77
N LEU A 65 4.13 -9.35 -7.51
CA LEU A 65 5.03 -10.45 -7.15
C LEU A 65 4.24 -11.53 -6.42
N ASP A 66 4.45 -12.78 -6.82
CA ASP A 66 3.89 -13.94 -6.13
C ASP A 66 4.98 -14.66 -5.34
N VAL A 67 4.80 -14.77 -4.02
CA VAL A 67 5.71 -15.48 -3.12
C VAL A 67 4.90 -16.33 -2.15
N PRO A 68 4.85 -17.67 -2.33
CA PRO A 68 4.12 -18.53 -1.41
C PRO A 68 4.77 -18.48 -0.02
N VAL A 69 3.97 -18.75 1.01
CA VAL A 69 4.50 -18.96 2.36
C VAL A 69 5.52 -20.09 2.33
N GLY A 70 6.68 -19.87 2.95
CA GLY A 70 7.80 -20.81 2.92
C GLY A 70 9.14 -20.10 3.05
N PRO A 71 10.25 -20.69 2.54
CA PRO A 71 11.61 -20.18 2.77
C PRO A 71 11.88 -18.72 2.34
N ASN A 72 11.03 -18.16 1.48
CA ASN A 72 11.16 -16.80 0.98
C ASN A 72 10.07 -15.84 1.51
N ASN A 73 9.14 -16.32 2.34
CA ASN A 73 8.04 -15.52 2.90
C ASN A 73 7.54 -16.19 4.19
N TYR A 74 8.14 -15.85 5.33
CA TYR A 74 7.87 -16.53 6.60
C TYR A 74 8.04 -15.60 7.81
N PHE A 75 7.44 -16.02 8.91
CA PHE A 75 7.60 -15.41 10.22
C PHE A 75 8.47 -16.25 11.15
N GLU A 76 9.15 -15.58 12.07
CA GLU A 76 9.86 -16.19 13.20
C GLU A 76 9.90 -15.22 14.40
N PRO A 77 9.86 -15.70 15.66
CA PRO A 77 9.67 -17.08 16.09
C PRO A 77 8.21 -17.56 15.92
N GLY A 78 8.00 -18.87 15.99
CA GLY A 78 6.67 -19.50 15.90
C GLY A 78 6.36 -20.06 14.52
N GLU A 79 5.06 -20.14 14.20
CA GLU A 79 4.60 -20.63 12.90
C GLU A 79 5.00 -19.69 11.77
N ALA A 80 5.48 -20.26 10.66
CA ALA A 80 5.92 -19.50 9.49
C ALA A 80 4.76 -18.76 8.79
N ASP A 81 3.55 -19.34 8.82
CA ASP A 81 2.32 -18.70 8.33
C ASP A 81 1.63 -17.97 9.48
N GLN A 82 1.66 -16.64 9.46
CA GLN A 82 0.94 -15.76 10.38
C GLN A 82 -0.19 -15.00 9.66
N GLY A 83 -0.59 -15.47 8.47
CA GLY A 83 -1.63 -14.83 7.67
C GLY A 83 -1.12 -13.81 6.66
N GLN A 84 0.19 -13.74 6.38
CA GLN A 84 0.80 -12.80 5.42
C GLN A 84 0.34 -12.99 3.96
N PRO A 85 0.41 -11.96 3.09
CA PRO A 85 0.04 -12.11 1.69
C PRO A 85 0.99 -13.07 0.95
N THR A 86 0.48 -13.70 -0.11
CA THR A 86 1.33 -14.38 -1.11
C THR A 86 1.33 -13.67 -2.45
N HIS A 87 0.44 -12.70 -2.63
CA HIS A 87 0.34 -11.87 -3.82
C HIS A 87 0.60 -10.41 -3.42
N PHE A 88 1.69 -9.84 -3.93
CA PHE A 88 2.22 -8.54 -3.54
C PHE A 88 1.95 -7.51 -4.63
N LEU A 89 0.91 -6.69 -4.40
CA LEU A 89 0.49 -5.61 -5.28
C LEU A 89 1.57 -4.51 -5.39
N PRO A 90 1.58 -3.71 -6.46
CA PRO A 90 2.58 -2.67 -6.65
C PRO A 90 2.60 -1.63 -5.51
N ARG A 91 3.70 -0.89 -5.42
CA ARG A 91 3.87 0.28 -4.53
C ARG A 91 3.56 -0.01 -3.06
N ARG A 92 3.13 1.02 -2.33
CA ARG A 92 2.95 0.98 -0.88
C ARG A 92 1.58 0.41 -0.54
N ASN A 93 1.60 -0.65 0.26
CA ASN A 93 0.43 -1.30 0.82
C ASN A 93 0.59 -1.24 2.36
N ARG A 94 -0.17 -0.35 3.02
CA ARG A 94 -0.09 -0.13 4.47
C ARG A 94 -1.15 -0.96 5.18
N PHE A 95 -0.87 -1.35 6.43
CA PHE A 95 -1.83 -2.01 7.33
C PHE A 95 -2.57 -3.18 6.66
N VAL A 96 -1.84 -3.98 5.89
CA VAL A 96 -2.40 -5.03 5.03
C VAL A 96 -2.98 -6.15 5.87
N PHE A 97 -2.30 -6.58 6.94
CA PHE A 97 -2.79 -7.62 7.82
C PHE A 97 -2.28 -7.41 9.24
N ARG A 98 -2.92 -8.09 10.17
CA ARG A 98 -2.56 -8.06 11.58
C ARG A 98 -2.26 -9.46 12.10
N VAL A 99 -1.27 -9.57 12.98
CA VAL A 99 -0.85 -10.80 13.63
C VAL A 99 -1.11 -10.65 15.13
N PRO A 100 -1.83 -11.59 15.80
CA PRO A 100 -1.99 -11.55 17.24
C PRO A 100 -0.63 -11.52 17.94
N VAL A 101 -0.47 -10.64 18.93
CA VAL A 101 0.75 -10.62 19.74
C VAL A 101 0.84 -11.95 20.51
N PRO A 102 1.96 -12.70 20.39
CA PRO A 102 2.11 -13.97 21.10
C PRO A 102 1.93 -13.83 22.61
N GLU A 103 1.49 -14.90 23.27
CA GLU A 103 1.45 -14.95 24.73
C GLU A 103 2.84 -14.67 25.31
N HIS A 104 2.89 -13.94 26.42
CA HIS A 104 4.12 -13.56 27.12
C HIS A 104 5.12 -12.69 26.34
N PHE A 105 4.73 -12.13 25.19
CA PHE A 105 5.56 -11.19 24.43
C PHE A 105 5.78 -9.87 25.20
N SER A 106 7.03 -9.42 25.26
CA SER A 106 7.49 -8.22 25.95
C SER A 106 8.07 -7.17 24.98
N ASP A 107 8.54 -6.05 25.51
CA ASP A 107 9.10 -4.94 24.72
C ASP A 107 10.53 -5.18 24.20
N VAL A 108 11.18 -6.25 24.67
CA VAL A 108 12.50 -6.70 24.19
C VAL A 108 12.41 -7.82 23.16
N ASP A 109 11.22 -8.42 22.99
CA ASP A 109 10.99 -9.46 22.01
C ASP A 109 10.73 -8.87 20.62
N GLU A 110 11.05 -9.65 19.59
CA GLU A 110 10.78 -9.30 18.20
C GLU A 110 10.07 -10.45 17.48
N LEU A 111 9.03 -10.13 16.70
CA LEU A 111 8.45 -11.01 15.71
C LEU A 111 8.89 -10.52 14.33
N VAL A 112 9.56 -11.38 13.57
CA VAL A 112 10.26 -11.01 12.35
C VAL A 112 9.53 -11.59 11.14
N TRP A 113 9.10 -10.72 10.22
CA TRP A 113 8.66 -11.13 8.89
C TRP A 113 9.83 -11.04 7.91
N THR A 114 10.23 -12.17 7.34
CA THR A 114 11.26 -12.25 6.30
C THR A 114 10.63 -12.46 4.93
N LEU A 115 11.01 -11.62 3.96
CA LEU A 115 10.55 -11.69 2.57
C LEU A 115 11.74 -11.60 1.60
N THR A 116 11.90 -12.63 0.77
CA THR A 116 12.93 -12.71 -0.25
C THR A 116 12.30 -12.63 -1.64
N THR A 117 12.58 -11.55 -2.37
CA THR A 117 12.09 -11.34 -3.74
C THR A 117 13.21 -10.86 -4.63
N LYS A 118 13.21 -11.28 -5.90
CA LYS A 118 14.26 -10.92 -6.88
C LYS A 118 15.69 -11.16 -6.35
N GLY A 119 15.89 -12.23 -5.57
CA GLY A 119 17.17 -12.58 -4.97
C GLY A 119 17.63 -11.68 -3.82
N LYS A 120 16.78 -10.78 -3.33
CA LYS A 120 17.06 -9.91 -2.17
C LYS A 120 16.13 -10.22 -1.01
N GLU A 121 16.74 -10.51 0.14
CA GLU A 121 16.06 -10.67 1.42
C GLU A 121 15.87 -9.31 2.09
N GLU A 122 14.68 -9.08 2.63
CA GLU A 122 14.32 -7.92 3.46
C GLU A 122 13.54 -8.42 4.68
N LYS A 123 13.60 -7.67 5.78
CA LYS A 123 12.96 -8.05 7.05
C LYS A 123 12.20 -6.90 7.69
N ALA A 124 11.10 -7.21 8.37
CA ALA A 124 10.37 -6.31 9.23
C ALA A 124 10.34 -6.88 10.65
N TYR A 125 10.69 -6.04 11.64
CA TYR A 125 10.86 -6.43 13.04
C TYR A 125 9.73 -5.80 13.86
N ALA A 126 8.76 -6.60 14.28
CA ALA A 126 7.66 -6.16 15.11
C ALA A 126 8.00 -6.21 16.59
N THR A 127 7.56 -5.19 17.32
CA THR A 127 7.86 -4.98 18.75
C THR A 127 6.72 -4.25 19.44
N LEU A 128 6.65 -4.35 20.77
CA LEU A 128 5.66 -3.65 21.60
C LEU A 128 6.14 -2.29 22.14
N ARG A 129 7.24 -1.74 21.60
CA ARG A 129 7.71 -0.41 22.01
C ARG A 129 6.61 0.63 21.82
N LEU A 130 6.45 1.51 22.82
CA LEU A 130 5.35 2.47 22.86
C LEU A 130 5.32 3.43 21.66
N ASP A 131 6.48 3.80 21.12
CA ASP A 131 6.60 4.70 19.96
C ASP A 131 5.99 4.11 18.66
N TYR A 132 5.70 2.80 18.66
CA TYR A 132 5.04 2.09 17.57
C TYR A 132 3.55 1.83 17.83
N PHE A 133 2.95 2.41 18.87
CA PHE A 133 1.51 2.31 19.09
C PHE A 133 0.75 3.04 17.98
N VAL A 134 -0.24 2.37 17.40
CA VAL A 134 -1.06 2.86 16.30
C VAL A 134 -2.51 2.88 16.74
N ASP A 135 -3.13 4.06 16.64
CA ASP A 135 -4.57 4.24 16.75
C ASP A 135 -5.19 4.62 15.39
N ASN A 136 -6.52 4.77 15.35
CA ASN A 136 -7.23 5.16 14.13
C ASN A 136 -6.73 6.50 13.56
N LEU A 137 -6.24 7.41 14.38
CA LEU A 137 -5.77 8.72 13.93
C LEU A 137 -4.40 8.60 13.25
N VAL A 138 -3.51 7.76 13.79
CA VAL A 138 -2.23 7.41 13.15
C VAL A 138 -2.51 6.72 11.82
N GLN A 139 -3.40 5.73 11.77
CA GLN A 139 -3.78 5.09 10.49
C GLN A 139 -4.32 6.13 9.48
N ALA A 140 -5.22 7.01 9.92
CA ALA A 140 -5.77 8.07 9.08
C ALA A 140 -4.69 9.01 8.53
N SER A 141 -3.69 9.36 9.34
CA SER A 141 -2.54 10.17 8.93
C SER A 141 -1.72 9.46 7.86
N GLU A 142 -1.34 8.20 8.10
CA GLU A 142 -0.47 7.43 7.22
C GLU A 142 -1.14 7.06 5.89
N GLN A 143 -2.46 6.89 5.88
CA GLN A 143 -3.24 6.75 4.65
C GLN A 143 -3.43 8.07 3.90
N GLY A 144 -3.20 9.20 4.56
CA GLY A 144 -3.31 10.55 3.99
C GLY A 144 -4.69 11.18 4.09
N ALA A 145 -5.57 10.67 4.97
CA ALA A 145 -6.91 11.25 5.19
C ALA A 145 -6.87 12.60 5.90
N LEU A 146 -5.79 12.90 6.65
CA LEU A 146 -5.63 14.14 7.41
C LEU A 146 -4.91 15.27 6.65
N GLY A 147 -4.52 15.03 5.39
CA GLY A 147 -3.80 16.01 4.57
C GLY A 147 -2.48 16.46 5.21
N ALA A 148 -2.44 17.68 5.76
CA ALA A 148 -1.27 18.24 6.43
C ALA A 148 -1.10 17.77 7.90
N GLY A 149 -1.81 16.72 8.31
CA GLY A 149 -1.71 16.13 9.65
C GLY A 149 -2.56 16.82 10.71
N THR A 150 -3.64 17.51 10.32
CA THR A 150 -4.56 18.19 11.25
C THR A 150 -5.84 17.38 11.44
N SER A 151 -6.31 17.25 12.69
CA SER A 151 -7.58 16.58 13.01
C SER A 151 -8.49 17.40 13.92
N ASP A 152 -9.80 17.20 13.78
CA ASP A 152 -10.84 17.78 14.64
C ASP A 152 -11.53 16.67 15.47
N GLU A 153 -12.53 17.06 16.27
CA GLU A 153 -13.28 16.10 17.10
C GLU A 153 -14.00 15.05 16.25
N THR A 154 -14.58 15.46 15.12
CA THR A 154 -15.23 14.57 14.17
C THR A 154 -14.29 13.48 13.67
N MET A 155 -13.10 13.86 13.17
CA MET A 155 -12.10 12.92 12.68
C MET A 155 -11.56 11.99 13.77
N ARG A 156 -11.45 12.47 15.02
CA ARG A 156 -11.03 11.63 16.16
C ARG A 156 -12.11 10.65 16.61
N ALA A 157 -13.37 10.93 16.30
CA ALA A 157 -14.49 10.02 16.56
C ALA A 157 -14.69 8.96 15.48
N ASN A 158 -13.93 9.03 14.38
CA ASN A 158 -14.05 8.15 13.23
C ASN A 158 -13.86 6.67 13.59
N ARG A 159 -14.71 5.80 13.03
CA ARG A 159 -14.66 4.35 13.22
C ARG A 159 -14.47 3.66 11.89
N ALA A 160 -13.83 2.48 11.94
CA ALA A 160 -13.75 1.64 10.75
C ALA A 160 -15.16 1.27 10.25
N PRO A 161 -15.36 1.18 8.92
CA PRO A 161 -16.60 0.69 8.36
C PRO A 161 -16.95 -0.70 8.90
N GLU A 162 -18.23 -0.94 9.13
CA GLU A 162 -18.76 -2.28 9.41
C GLU A 162 -18.88 -3.04 8.09
N LEU A 163 -18.21 -4.19 7.99
CA LEU A 163 -18.20 -5.04 6.80
C LEU A 163 -18.80 -6.41 7.12
N LYS A 164 -19.63 -6.92 6.21
CA LYS A 164 -20.10 -8.30 6.20
C LYS A 164 -20.14 -8.86 4.78
N VAL A 165 -19.43 -9.94 4.50
CA VAL A 165 -19.51 -10.63 3.21
C VAL A 165 -20.52 -11.80 3.28
N GLU A 166 -21.41 -11.91 2.29
CA GLU A 166 -22.45 -12.95 2.26
C GLU A 166 -21.92 -14.36 1.98
N GLY A 167 -22.60 -15.33 2.61
CA GLY A 167 -22.43 -16.78 2.48
C GLY A 167 -21.06 -17.31 2.91
N ASP A 168 -20.76 -18.53 2.49
CA ASP A 168 -19.66 -19.33 3.04
C ASP A 168 -18.28 -18.69 2.90
N THR A 169 -17.43 -18.88 3.90
CA THR A 169 -16.03 -18.43 3.89
C THR A 169 -15.17 -19.21 2.90
N HIS A 170 -15.61 -20.41 2.53
CA HIS A 170 -15.00 -21.27 1.53
C HIS A 170 -15.95 -21.47 0.35
N ARG A 171 -15.48 -21.18 -0.86
CA ARG A 171 -16.25 -21.28 -2.11
C ARG A 171 -15.56 -22.20 -3.10
N THR A 172 -16.34 -22.70 -4.07
CA THR A 172 -15.82 -23.50 -5.18
C THR A 172 -16.41 -23.01 -6.49
N VAL A 173 -15.59 -22.92 -7.52
CA VAL A 173 -15.99 -22.50 -8.88
C VAL A 173 -15.06 -23.18 -9.89
N ARG A 174 -15.50 -23.34 -11.14
CA ARG A 174 -14.62 -23.83 -12.21
C ARG A 174 -13.88 -22.68 -12.88
N VAL A 175 -12.73 -22.98 -13.51
CA VAL A 175 -12.04 -22.04 -14.38
C VAL A 175 -12.99 -21.49 -15.44
N GLY A 176 -12.96 -20.17 -15.65
CA GLY A 176 -13.83 -19.49 -16.62
C GLY A 176 -15.30 -19.33 -16.20
N GLU A 177 -15.77 -20.01 -15.15
CA GLU A 177 -17.09 -19.73 -14.56
C GLU A 177 -17.02 -18.51 -13.65
N THR A 178 -18.13 -17.77 -13.60
CA THR A 178 -18.27 -16.59 -12.76
C THR A 178 -18.80 -16.96 -11.38
N LEU A 179 -18.11 -16.51 -10.34
CA LEU A 179 -18.57 -16.52 -8.95
C LEU A 179 -19.04 -15.12 -8.57
N THR A 180 -20.26 -15.00 -8.03
CA THR A 180 -20.75 -13.72 -7.49
C THR A 180 -20.39 -13.59 -6.01
N LEU A 181 -19.80 -12.46 -5.65
CA LEU A 181 -19.51 -12.08 -4.27
C LEU A 181 -20.34 -10.86 -3.89
N VAL A 182 -20.93 -10.88 -2.70
CA VAL A 182 -21.78 -9.81 -2.18
C VAL A 182 -21.27 -9.40 -0.82
N ALA A 183 -21.14 -8.10 -0.60
CA ALA A 183 -20.75 -7.51 0.67
C ALA A 183 -21.75 -6.43 1.08
N TRP A 184 -21.99 -6.32 2.39
CA TRP A 184 -22.75 -5.26 3.02
C TRP A 184 -21.80 -4.39 3.82
N VAL A 185 -21.89 -3.08 3.60
CA VAL A 185 -21.01 -2.12 4.26
C VAL A 185 -21.81 -0.96 4.81
N ASN A 186 -21.56 -0.64 6.08
CA ASN A 186 -22.09 0.55 6.74
C ASN A 186 -20.93 1.34 7.35
N ASP A 187 -21.06 2.66 7.40
CA ASP A 187 -20.00 3.56 7.85
C ASP A 187 -20.63 4.74 8.59
N ASP A 188 -19.89 5.36 9.49
CA ASP A 188 -20.36 6.54 10.24
C ASP A 188 -20.40 7.82 9.37
N GLY A 189 -19.88 7.75 8.13
CA GLY A 189 -19.85 8.82 7.15
C GLY A 189 -18.67 9.78 7.36
N ILE A 190 -17.67 9.38 8.14
CA ILE A 190 -16.46 10.12 8.45
C ILE A 190 -15.26 9.36 7.84
N PRO A 191 -14.29 10.06 7.26
CA PRO A 191 -14.41 11.38 6.64
C PRO A 191 -15.44 11.40 5.50
N LYS A 192 -16.16 12.52 5.35
CA LYS A 192 -17.08 12.71 4.22
C LYS A 192 -16.32 12.71 2.88
N PRO A 193 -16.90 12.13 1.81
CA PRO A 193 -16.29 12.15 0.50
C PRO A 193 -15.94 13.56 0.02
N GLY A 194 -14.70 13.72 -0.46
CA GLY A 194 -14.24 14.97 -1.07
C GLY A 194 -14.96 15.24 -2.39
N ARG A 195 -15.31 16.51 -2.66
CA ARG A 195 -16.00 16.92 -3.91
C ARG A 195 -15.08 16.99 -5.14
N ARG A 196 -13.76 16.96 -4.94
CA ARG A 196 -12.73 17.01 -5.98
C ARG A 196 -11.61 16.08 -5.56
N GLY A 197 -11.20 15.18 -6.45
CA GLY A 197 -10.03 14.33 -6.21
C GLY A 197 -8.82 15.20 -5.95
N GLY A 198 -7.95 14.77 -5.04
CA GLY A 198 -6.82 15.56 -4.53
C GLY A 198 -6.12 16.31 -5.66
N SER A 199 -6.01 17.64 -5.56
CA SER A 199 -5.40 18.47 -6.59
C SER A 199 -4.45 19.48 -5.96
N PHE A 200 -3.16 19.23 -6.11
CA PHE A 200 -2.18 20.31 -6.25
C PHE A 200 -2.01 20.54 -7.74
N GLY A 201 -2.41 21.73 -8.23
CA GLY A 201 -2.31 22.06 -9.64
C GLY A 201 -0.88 21.89 -10.16
N ARG A 202 -0.73 21.36 -11.38
CA ARG A 202 0.56 21.36 -12.09
C ARG A 202 1.14 22.78 -12.04
N ALA A 203 2.38 22.93 -11.58
CA ALA A 203 3.15 24.12 -11.91
C ALA A 203 3.18 24.21 -13.44
N ARG A 204 2.86 25.39 -14.00
CA ARG A 204 3.06 25.66 -15.43
C ARG A 204 4.51 25.30 -15.76
N ASN A 205 4.69 24.34 -16.66
CA ASN A 205 5.99 23.82 -17.07
C ASN A 205 6.99 24.95 -17.31
N SER A 206 8.05 25.03 -16.50
CA SER A 206 9.21 25.86 -16.79
C SER A 206 10.19 25.07 -17.66
N GLY A 207 9.92 25.01 -18.95
CA GLY A 207 10.92 25.00 -20.02
C GLY A 207 11.91 23.83 -20.19
N THR A 208 11.89 22.73 -19.42
CA THR A 208 12.82 21.61 -19.64
C THR A 208 12.13 20.37 -20.20
N PHE A 209 12.61 19.91 -21.36
CA PHE A 209 12.21 18.65 -21.98
C PHE A 209 12.71 17.49 -21.10
N SER A 210 11.86 16.99 -20.22
CA SER A 210 12.10 15.74 -19.50
C SER A 210 11.86 14.56 -20.45
N THR A 211 12.83 13.63 -20.52
CA THR A 211 12.69 12.33 -21.20
C THR A 211 11.95 11.29 -20.34
N ALA A 212 11.63 11.62 -19.09
CA ALA A 212 10.81 10.76 -18.24
C ALA A 212 9.40 10.70 -18.81
N ARG A 213 8.85 9.48 -18.95
CA ARG A 213 7.45 9.27 -19.30
C ARG A 213 6.58 10.06 -18.30
N PRO A 214 5.94 11.17 -18.70
CA PRO A 214 5.34 12.12 -17.76
C PRO A 214 4.23 11.50 -16.90
N GLU A 215 3.61 10.42 -17.36
CA GLU A 215 2.57 9.66 -16.67
C GLU A 215 3.07 8.77 -15.51
N TRP A 216 4.39 8.52 -15.42
CA TRP A 216 5.01 7.77 -14.32
C TRP A 216 5.70 8.68 -13.29
N THR A 217 5.57 9.99 -13.49
CA THR A 217 6.07 10.98 -12.52
C THR A 217 4.95 11.26 -11.54
N PRO A 218 5.11 10.97 -10.24
CA PRO A 218 4.07 11.24 -9.26
C PRO A 218 3.74 12.74 -9.24
N PRO A 219 2.46 13.12 -9.07
CA PRO A 219 2.06 14.49 -8.80
C PRO A 219 2.86 15.06 -7.63
N ARG A 220 3.12 16.37 -7.63
CA ARG A 220 3.77 17.01 -6.48
C ARG A 220 2.79 17.03 -5.31
N GLN A 221 2.96 16.09 -4.40
CA GLN A 221 2.25 16.01 -3.14
C GLN A 221 3.26 16.15 -2.00
N ILE A 222 3.01 17.07 -1.08
CA ILE A 222 3.93 17.34 0.04
C ILE A 222 3.77 16.28 1.14
N THR A 223 2.57 15.74 1.28
CA THR A 223 2.21 14.66 2.20
C THR A 223 1.45 13.57 1.46
N VAL A 224 1.35 12.36 2.04
CA VAL A 224 0.45 11.31 1.53
C VAL A 224 -0.98 11.86 1.51
N GLY A 225 -1.78 11.48 0.52
CA GLY A 225 -3.18 11.90 0.47
C GLY A 225 -4.00 10.95 -0.36
N SER A 226 -4.88 10.25 0.33
CA SER A 226 -5.92 9.43 -0.24
C SER A 226 -7.19 10.26 -0.41
N SER A 227 -7.97 9.94 -1.42
CA SER A 227 -9.36 10.34 -1.45
C SER A 227 -10.10 9.69 -0.28
N VAL A 228 -11.00 10.43 0.34
CA VAL A 228 -11.73 10.02 1.56
C VAL A 228 -13.19 9.68 1.24
N GLY A 229 -13.86 9.02 2.18
CA GLY A 229 -15.22 8.52 2.05
C GLY A 229 -15.27 7.01 1.78
N LEU A 230 -16.39 6.41 2.16
CA LEU A 230 -16.63 4.98 2.06
C LEU A 230 -16.45 4.45 0.63
N ARG A 231 -15.63 3.41 0.52
CA ARG A 231 -15.36 2.62 -0.69
C ARG A 231 -15.15 1.16 -0.33
N LEU A 232 -15.35 0.29 -1.31
CA LEU A 232 -15.05 -1.13 -1.20
C LEU A 232 -14.28 -1.62 -2.42
N SER A 233 -13.31 -2.50 -2.17
CA SER A 233 -12.56 -3.19 -3.21
C SER A 233 -12.36 -4.66 -2.87
N TRP A 234 -12.51 -5.51 -3.88
CA TRP A 234 -12.02 -6.89 -3.86
C TRP A 234 -10.65 -6.99 -4.54
N TYR A 235 -9.77 -7.83 -3.98
CA TYR A 235 -8.47 -8.13 -4.58
C TYR A 235 -7.96 -9.52 -4.17
N VAL A 236 -6.96 -10.01 -4.90
CA VAL A 236 -6.28 -11.27 -4.58
C VAL A 236 -5.28 -11.02 -3.45
N TYR A 237 -5.50 -11.67 -2.32
CA TYR A 237 -4.60 -11.62 -1.16
C TYR A 237 -3.60 -12.79 -1.17
N ARG A 238 -4.08 -13.97 -1.55
CA ARG A 238 -3.26 -15.17 -1.80
C ARG A 238 -3.71 -15.89 -3.07
N GLY A 239 -2.78 -16.54 -3.75
CA GLY A 239 -2.98 -17.18 -5.05
C GLY A 239 -1.94 -16.71 -6.08
N THR A 240 -1.90 -17.36 -7.25
CA THR A 240 -0.87 -17.09 -8.29
C THR A 240 -1.46 -16.89 -9.71
N GLY A 241 -2.76 -17.08 -9.89
CA GLY A 241 -3.45 -16.93 -11.16
C GLY A 241 -4.03 -15.54 -11.37
N GLN A 242 -4.42 -15.24 -12.61
CA GLN A 242 -5.13 -14.01 -12.93
C GLN A 242 -6.59 -14.13 -12.49
N VAL A 243 -7.03 -13.13 -11.73
CA VAL A 243 -8.40 -13.02 -11.24
C VAL A 243 -9.00 -11.73 -11.77
N THR A 244 -10.11 -11.87 -12.49
CA THR A 244 -10.82 -10.71 -13.07
C THR A 244 -12.05 -10.42 -12.23
N PHE A 245 -12.25 -9.14 -11.91
CA PHE A 245 -13.39 -8.64 -11.16
C PHE A 245 -14.24 -7.72 -12.03
N GLU A 246 -15.55 -7.93 -12.04
CA GLU A 246 -16.52 -7.08 -12.74
C GLU A 246 -17.65 -6.64 -11.79
N PRO A 247 -17.82 -5.32 -11.56
CA PRO A 247 -17.08 -4.22 -12.16
C PRO A 247 -15.61 -4.17 -11.72
N LEU A 248 -14.77 -3.47 -12.47
CA LEU A 248 -13.37 -3.22 -12.10
C LEU A 248 -13.27 -2.58 -10.71
N GLN A 249 -12.43 -3.16 -9.86
CA GLN A 249 -12.22 -2.70 -8.48
C GLN A 249 -11.22 -1.53 -8.43
N ALA A 250 -11.43 -0.62 -7.48
CA ALA A 250 -10.43 0.41 -7.18
C ALA A 250 -9.19 -0.24 -6.55
N LYS A 251 -8.01 0.24 -6.92
CA LYS A 251 -6.73 -0.23 -6.37
C LYS A 251 -6.67 0.02 -4.87
N VAL A 252 -6.14 -0.96 -4.14
CA VAL A 252 -5.97 -0.92 -2.69
C VAL A 252 -4.56 -0.48 -2.25
N TRP A 253 -3.73 -0.08 -3.21
CA TRP A 253 -2.34 0.35 -3.00
C TRP A 253 -2.12 1.76 -3.53
N GLU A 254 -1.05 2.40 -3.05
CA GLU A 254 -0.68 3.77 -3.39
C GLU A 254 -0.11 3.88 -4.81
N ASP A 255 -1.01 3.88 -5.80
CA ASP A 255 -0.70 4.24 -7.18
C ASP A 255 -1.06 5.71 -7.43
N THR A 256 -0.05 6.57 -7.44
CA THR A 256 -0.22 8.02 -7.57
C THR A 256 -0.18 8.51 -9.02
N ARG A 257 -0.05 7.60 -10.01
CA ARG A 257 -0.04 7.99 -11.44
C ARG A 257 -1.33 8.69 -11.82
N ASP A 258 -1.22 9.71 -12.67
CA ASP A 258 -2.38 10.50 -13.13
C ASP A 258 -3.37 9.57 -13.87
N GLY A 259 -4.64 9.60 -13.45
CA GLY A 259 -5.69 8.76 -14.03
C GLY A 259 -5.68 7.28 -13.62
N ALA A 260 -4.82 6.85 -12.69
CA ALA A 260 -4.94 5.51 -12.13
C ALA A 260 -6.26 5.34 -11.36
N ASN A 261 -6.87 4.15 -11.42
CA ASN A 261 -8.04 3.81 -10.61
C ASN A 261 -7.63 3.53 -9.15
N SER A 262 -7.03 4.52 -8.49
CA SER A 262 -6.44 4.43 -7.16
C SER A 262 -6.89 5.63 -6.33
N PRO A 263 -7.29 5.44 -5.06
CA PRO A 263 -7.63 6.54 -4.17
C PRO A 263 -6.52 7.59 -3.98
N TRP A 264 -5.27 7.20 -4.19
CA TRP A 264 -4.09 8.09 -4.10
C TRP A 264 -3.73 8.75 -5.44
N ALA A 265 -4.43 8.41 -6.53
CA ALA A 265 -4.21 9.04 -7.82
C ALA A 265 -4.80 10.46 -7.85
N ASN A 266 -4.10 11.35 -8.53
CA ASN A 266 -4.60 12.70 -8.79
C ASN A 266 -5.96 12.64 -9.48
N ARG A 267 -6.92 13.44 -8.97
CA ARG A 267 -8.31 13.53 -9.47
C ARG A 267 -9.17 12.27 -9.32
N TRP A 268 -8.69 11.20 -8.69
CA TRP A 268 -9.59 10.11 -8.32
C TRP A 268 -10.61 10.62 -7.30
N VAL A 269 -11.86 10.21 -7.44
CA VAL A 269 -12.95 10.60 -6.54
C VAL A 269 -13.64 9.34 -6.08
N THR A 270 -13.94 9.28 -4.78
CA THR A 270 -14.71 8.19 -4.19
C THR A 270 -16.01 8.00 -4.96
N PRO A 271 -16.23 6.82 -5.58
CA PRO A 271 -17.44 6.53 -6.33
C PRO A 271 -18.70 6.69 -5.45
N PRO A 272 -19.86 6.98 -6.05
CA PRO A 272 -21.11 6.97 -5.31
C PRO A 272 -21.36 5.57 -4.73
N LEU A 273 -21.93 5.53 -3.53
CA LEU A 273 -22.29 4.28 -2.87
C LEU A 273 -23.38 3.54 -3.67
N PRO A 274 -23.35 2.21 -3.73
CA PRO A 274 -24.44 1.45 -4.31
C PRO A 274 -25.74 1.65 -3.48
N PRO A 275 -26.91 1.49 -4.11
CA PRO A 275 -28.18 1.47 -3.39
C PRO A 275 -28.16 0.47 -2.23
N ASP A 276 -28.76 0.86 -1.11
CA ASP A 276 -28.98 0.01 0.07
C ASP A 276 -27.71 -0.58 0.72
N GLY A 277 -26.52 -0.06 0.40
CA GLY A 277 -25.24 -0.52 0.98
C GLY A 277 -24.78 -1.90 0.52
N ARG A 278 -25.39 -2.44 -0.55
CA ARG A 278 -25.08 -3.75 -1.12
C ARG A 278 -24.07 -3.65 -2.25
N TRP A 279 -22.88 -4.21 -2.04
CA TRP A 279 -21.78 -4.23 -3.01
C TRP A 279 -21.71 -5.61 -3.66
N GLU A 280 -21.89 -5.69 -4.98
CA GLU A 280 -21.79 -6.93 -5.74
C GLU A 280 -20.64 -6.87 -6.73
N VAL A 281 -19.90 -7.97 -6.83
CA VAL A 281 -18.87 -8.18 -7.85
C VAL A 281 -18.96 -9.60 -8.39
N GLN A 282 -18.70 -9.74 -9.68
CA GLN A 282 -18.48 -11.00 -10.37
C GLN A 282 -16.99 -11.26 -10.47
N VAL A 283 -16.54 -12.46 -10.10
CA VAL A 283 -15.14 -12.86 -10.17
C VAL A 283 -14.95 -14.10 -11.05
N THR A 284 -13.92 -14.08 -11.89
CA THR A 284 -13.56 -15.18 -12.80
C THR A 284 -12.07 -15.48 -12.66
N PHE A 285 -11.70 -16.75 -12.77
CA PHE A 285 -10.34 -17.26 -12.60
C PHE A 285 -9.84 -17.92 -13.87
N ASP A 286 -8.57 -17.72 -14.21
CA ASP A 286 -7.93 -18.26 -15.43
C ASP A 286 -7.32 -19.66 -15.24
N ILE A 287 -6.86 -19.99 -14.04
CA ILE A 287 -6.21 -21.26 -13.71
C ILE A 287 -6.75 -21.87 -12.40
N PRO A 288 -6.75 -23.21 -12.27
CA PRO A 288 -7.18 -23.87 -11.04
C PRO A 288 -6.18 -23.63 -9.90
N GLY A 289 -6.67 -23.68 -8.67
CA GLY A 289 -5.85 -23.44 -7.48
C GLY A 289 -6.68 -23.00 -6.28
N THR A 290 -6.00 -22.65 -5.18
CA THR A 290 -6.62 -22.06 -4.01
C THR A 290 -6.25 -20.59 -3.95
N TYR A 291 -7.27 -19.73 -3.87
CA TYR A 291 -7.14 -18.29 -3.78
C TYR A 291 -7.72 -17.82 -2.45
N VAL A 292 -7.15 -16.76 -1.90
CA VAL A 292 -7.80 -15.96 -0.86
C VAL A 292 -8.12 -14.61 -1.49
N LEU A 293 -9.41 -14.34 -1.66
CA LEU A 293 -9.89 -13.04 -2.08
C LEU A 293 -10.21 -12.21 -0.85
N ARG A 294 -9.69 -10.99 -0.78
CA ARG A 294 -9.94 -10.07 0.31
C ARG A 294 -10.88 -8.97 -0.13
N CYS A 295 -11.92 -8.79 0.67
CA CYS A 295 -12.81 -7.64 0.62
C CYS A 295 -12.30 -6.59 1.59
N LEU A 296 -11.99 -5.39 1.12
CA LEU A 296 -11.60 -4.25 1.94
C LEU A 296 -12.66 -3.16 1.84
N ALA A 297 -13.31 -2.86 2.96
CA ALA A 297 -14.10 -1.65 3.15
C ALA A 297 -13.21 -0.58 3.80
N SER A 298 -13.17 0.62 3.22
CA SER A 298 -12.37 1.72 3.76
C SER A 298 -13.09 3.05 3.56
N ASP A 299 -13.00 3.93 4.54
CA ASP A 299 -13.42 5.34 4.47
C ASP A 299 -12.27 6.26 4.00
N GLY A 300 -11.12 5.69 3.66
CA GLY A 300 -9.87 6.38 3.31
C GLY A 300 -8.98 6.79 4.48
N ALA A 301 -9.45 6.65 5.71
CA ALA A 301 -8.71 6.85 6.95
C ALA A 301 -8.37 5.51 7.62
N VAL A 302 -9.38 4.68 7.86
CA VAL A 302 -9.32 3.34 8.44
C VAL A 302 -10.10 2.35 7.57
N GLY A 303 -10.17 1.08 7.98
CA GLY A 303 -10.85 0.06 7.19
C GLY A 303 -11.15 -1.22 7.96
N ALA A 304 -11.98 -2.05 7.33
CA ALA A 304 -12.28 -3.41 7.77
C ALA A 304 -12.10 -4.37 6.60
N GLN A 305 -11.69 -5.61 6.90
CA GLN A 305 -11.42 -6.62 5.89
C GLN A 305 -12.02 -7.97 6.23
N GLU A 306 -12.47 -8.67 5.20
CA GLU A 306 -12.93 -10.05 5.26
C GLU A 306 -12.38 -10.86 4.10
N ASP A 307 -11.98 -12.11 4.37
CA ASP A 307 -11.39 -13.01 3.39
C ASP A 307 -12.38 -14.10 2.95
N ARG A 308 -12.28 -14.51 1.69
CA ARG A 308 -12.96 -15.68 1.13
C ARG A 308 -11.95 -16.58 0.45
N THR A 309 -11.87 -17.82 0.94
CA THR A 309 -11.06 -18.87 0.32
C THR A 309 -11.84 -19.45 -0.85
N VAL A 310 -11.28 -19.44 -2.05
CA VAL A 310 -11.92 -19.99 -3.25
C VAL A 310 -11.05 -21.12 -3.80
N THR A 311 -11.63 -22.32 -3.86
CA THR A 311 -11.05 -23.45 -4.58
C THR A 311 -11.53 -23.42 -6.02
N VAL A 312 -10.61 -23.22 -6.96
CA VAL A 312 -10.89 -23.20 -8.40
C VAL A 312 -10.53 -24.54 -9.00
N THR A 313 -11.50 -25.21 -9.61
CA THR A 313 -11.32 -26.50 -10.28
C THR A 313 -11.32 -26.35 -11.79
N TYR A 314 -10.97 -27.42 -12.51
CA TYR A 314 -11.15 -27.50 -13.96
C TYR A 314 -12.64 -27.48 -14.38
#